data_AF-A0A366HWU8-F1
#
_entry.id   AF-A0A366HWU8-F1
#
_cell.length_a   1.000
_cell.length_b   1.000
_cell.length_c   1.000
_cell.angle_alpha   90.00
_cell.angle_beta   90.00
_cell.angle_gamma   90.00
#
_symmetry.space_group_name_H-M   'P 1'
#
loop_
_entity.id
_entity.type
_entity.pdbx_description
1 polymer ?
#
loop_
_entity_poly.entity_id
_entity_poly.type
_entity_poly.pdbx_seq_one_letter_code
_entity_poly.pdbx_strand_id
1 'polypeptide(L)' 'MIIIGEKINGSIPSVAKAIAEKDADFIRNLAKAQTEAGATYIDVCASVEDS' A
#
# COMPACT_ATOMS: atom_id res chain seq x y z
N MET A 1 13.26 17.34 -0.87
CA MET A 1 12.87 16.45 -1.98
C MET A 1 11.60 15.72 -1.55
N ILE A 2 10.55 15.70 -2.37
CA ILE A 2 9.33 14.95 -2.06
C ILE A 2 9.54 13.50 -2.53
N ILE A 3 9.29 12.53 -1.65
CA ILE A 3 9.33 11.09 -1.96
C ILE A 3 7.91 10.54 -1.79
N ILE A 4 7.41 9.81 -2.78
CA ILE A 4 6.09 9.16 -2.72
C ILE A 4 6.31 7.65 -2.64
N GLY A 5 5.81 7.01 -1.58
CA GLY A 5 5.87 5.57 -1.41
C GLY A 5 4.82 4.87 -2.27
N GLU A 6 5.25 4.03 -3.21
CA GLU A 6 4.40 3.35 -4.21
C GLU A 6 3.84 1.98 -3.77
N LYS A 7 4.21 1.48 -2.58
CA LYS A 7 4.01 0.05 -2.26
C LYS A 7 2.58 -0.32 -1.85
N ILE A 8 1.67 0.63 -1.66
CA ILE A 8 0.24 0.34 -1.44
C ILE A 8 -0.47 0.39 -2.79
N ASN A 9 -0.24 -0.65 -3.59
CA ASN A 9 -0.79 -0.78 -4.93
C ASN A 9 -1.28 -2.21 -5.19
N GLY A 10 -2.56 -2.38 -5.50
CA GLY A 10 -3.15 -3.70 -5.76
C GLY A 10 -2.64 -4.41 -7.02
N SER A 11 -1.87 -3.76 -7.89
CA SER A 11 -1.10 -4.47 -8.92
C SER A 11 0.00 -5.37 -8.32
N ILE A 12 0.39 -5.15 -7.05
CA ILE A 12 1.35 -5.98 -6.33
C ILE A 12 0.59 -7.18 -5.71
N PRO A 13 0.96 -8.44 -6.02
CA PRO A 13 0.18 -9.61 -5.61
C PRO A 13 -0.09 -9.74 -4.09
N SER A 14 0.87 -9.36 -3.25
CA SER A 14 0.70 -9.40 -1.80
C SER A 14 -0.29 -8.34 -1.29
N VAL A 15 -0.33 -7.17 -1.92
CA VAL A 15 -1.27 -6.08 -1.59
C VAL A 15 -2.66 -6.42 -2.09
N ALA A 16 -2.80 -6.97 -3.31
CA ALA A 16 -4.06 -7.47 -3.84
C ALA A 16 -4.72 -8.47 -2.88
N LYS A 17 -3.92 -9.43 -2.38
CA LYS A 17 -4.38 -10.42 -1.40
C LYS A 17 -4.86 -9.75 -0.11
N ALA A 18 -4.08 -8.81 0.43
CA ALA A 18 -4.46 -8.07 1.63
C ALA A 18 -5.76 -7.27 1.45
N ILE A 19 -5.99 -6.68 0.26
CA ILE A 19 -7.25 -6.00 -0.07
C ILE A 19 -8.41 -7.00 -0.08
N ALA A 20 -8.25 -8.13 -0.79
CA ALA A 20 -9.28 -9.16 -0.90
C ALA A 20 -9.68 -9.75 0.46
N GLU A 21 -8.71 -9.95 1.36
CA GLU A 21 -8.90 -10.48 2.71
C GLU A 21 -9.28 -9.39 3.74
N LYS A 22 -9.34 -8.12 3.32
CA LYS A 22 -9.56 -6.94 4.18
C LYS A 22 -8.55 -6.87 5.34
N ASP A 23 -7.31 -7.26 5.08
CA ASP A 23 -6.21 -7.24 6.05
C ASP A 23 -5.68 -5.80 6.22
N ALA A 24 -6.30 -5.08 7.14
CA ALA A 24 -5.91 -3.72 7.49
C ALA A 24 -4.52 -3.63 8.14
N ASP A 25 -4.05 -4.68 8.80
CA ASP A 25 -2.76 -4.67 9.50
C ASP A 25 -1.59 -4.76 8.51
N PHE A 26 -1.73 -5.57 7.45
CA PHE A 26 -0.76 -5.61 6.35
C PHE A 26 -0.60 -4.24 5.70
N ILE A 27 -1.71 -3.58 5.34
CA ILE A 27 -1.70 -2.25 4.71
C ILE A 27 -1.10 -1.20 5.67
N ARG A 28 -1.48 -1.24 6.94
CA ARG A 28 -0.93 -0.34 7.98
C ARG A 28 0.58 -0.49 8.12
N ASN A 29 1.09 -1.72 8.10
CA ASN A 29 2.52 -1.98 8.24
C ASN A 29 3.30 -1.49 7.01
N LEU A 30 2.77 -1.62 5.79
CA LEU A 30 3.37 -1.02 4.60
C LEU A 30 3.41 0.52 4.66
N ALA A 31 2.34 1.15 5.15
CA ALA A 31 2.32 2.61 5.32
C ALA A 31 3.40 3.07 6.32
N LYS A 32 3.53 2.37 7.46
CA LYS A 32 4.57 2.65 8.46
C LYS A 32 5.97 2.48 7.88
N ALA A 33 6.26 1.34 7.24
CA ALA A 33 7.57 1.06 6.68
C ALA A 33 8.00 2.11 5.64
N GLN A 34 7.08 2.55 4.79
CA GLN A 34 7.37 3.62 3.81
C GLN A 34 7.58 4.98 4.48
N THR A 35 6.81 5.30 5.52
CA THR A 35 6.99 6.53 6.31
C THR A 35 8.34 6.53 7.03
N GLU A 36 8.72 5.41 7.65
CA GLU A 36 10.02 5.22 8.32
C GLU A 36 11.20 5.30 7.33
N ALA A 37 10.98 4.90 6.07
CA ALA A 37 11.94 5.05 4.98
C ALA A 37 12.03 6.48 4.40
N GLY A 38 11.24 7.44 4.92
CA GLY A 38 11.29 8.85 4.54
C GLY A 38 10.29 9.28 3.46
N ALA A 39 9.27 8.47 3.15
CA ALA A 39 8.20 8.90 2.25
C ALA A 39 7.44 10.11 2.83
N THR A 40 7.24 11.13 2.00
CA THR A 40 6.43 12.33 2.32
C THR A 40 4.95 12.06 2.11
N TYR A 41 4.62 11.28 1.08
CA TYR A 41 3.26 10.83 0.78
C TYR A 41 3.27 9.32 0.52
N ILE A 42 2.10 8.71 0.68
CA ILE A 42 1.86 7.32 0.33
C ILE A 42 0.89 7.30 -0.84
N ASP A 43 1.31 6.73 -1.96
CA ASP A 43 0.43 6.46 -3.08
C ASP A 43 -0.53 5.33 -2.72
N VAL A 44 -1.78 5.43 -3.20
CA VAL A 44 -2.82 4.45 -2.95
C VAL A 44 -3.53 4.12 -4.25
N CYS A 45 -3.34 2.88 -4.71
CA CYS A 45 -3.96 2.39 -5.93
C CYS A 45 -4.68 1.08 -5.65
N ALA A 46 -6.01 1.07 -5.81
CA ALA A 46 -6.82 -0.13 -5.55
C ALA A 46 -6.42 -1.26 -6.50
N SER A 47 -6.40 -1.01 -7.81
CA SER A 47 -5.91 -1.92 -8.87
C SER A 47 -6.31 -3.40 -8.72
N VAL A 48 -7.49 -3.64 -8.17
CA VAL A 48 -8.16 -4.94 -8.06
C VAL A 48 -9.49 -4.86 -8.79
N GLU A 49 -10.11 -6.01 -9.07
CA GLU A 49 -11.46 -6.03 -9.65
C GLU A 49 -12.47 -5.43 -8.66
N ASP A 50 -13.48 -4.72 -9.18
CA ASP A 50 -14.58 -4.22 -8.38
C ASP A 50 -15.43 -5.42 -7.89
N SER A 51 -15.57 -5.53 -6.58
CA SER A 51 -16.34 -6.57 -5.88
C SER A 51 -17.78 -6.16 -5.61
#